data_AF-A0A3M5RN46-F1
#
_entry.id   AF-A0A3M5RN46-F1
#
_cell.length_a   1.000
_cell.length_b   1.000
_cell.length_c   1.000
_cell.angle_alpha   90.00
_cell.angle_beta   90.00
_cell.angle_gamma   90.00
#
_symmetry.space_group_name_H-M   'P 1'
#
loop_
_entity.id
_entity.type
_entity.pdbx_description
1 polymer ?
#
loop_
_entity_poly.entity_id
_entity_poly.type
_entity_poly.pdbx_seq_one_letter_code
_entity_poly.pdbx_strand_id
1 'polypeptide(L)'
;MKEEYILSQEDLVDNPTARVPICLVLDVSGSMSGEPIRELQAGVQMFYEAIRDDEIAQYAAEISIVTFGSQAQRTVDFMSIERQDVPALISTAKSYEDALDPLHGYFIGLWPTVEQLPTGYAPQTLFAEAQQTAVSSPGFVGRNTLASLNSMLSDGVIPQALSSNLVETACVVWQQRPLEAADFLSTGVDLSITQIAELSDAIDYNKPEEVALLERVWKTITPNLSIVGDLEATKAVLVKGKRGSSTDPDLCLALWCRALGMEAHSNLKKLILAEETSDGQRTRLLHQIIRNEGQHSEKESKEIPALALQLLKMEESPLTWAAVNALRADVNKRFLTHEDRLAYARLLLSELANGGADTAKGHIVSWAKALGTEAVLRDVRPEVLSEGDVTIINNIFGNSRAMTGLWKRWKNRQ
;
A
#
# COMPACT_ATOMS: atom_id res chain seq x y z
N MET A 1 39.19 -20.73 39.32
CA MET A 1 40.15 -21.74 38.83
C MET A 1 40.19 -21.59 37.32
N LYS A 2 41.37 -21.31 36.76
CA LYS A 2 41.60 -21.20 35.31
C LYS A 2 41.80 -22.63 34.80
N GLU A 3 41.05 -23.02 33.77
CA GLU A 3 41.27 -24.29 33.08
C GLU A 3 42.66 -24.27 32.43
N GLU A 4 43.49 -25.22 32.86
CA GLU A 4 44.83 -25.44 32.37
C GLU A 4 44.80 -26.03 30.95
N TYR A 5 45.75 -25.56 30.16
CA TYR A 5 46.15 -26.09 28.86
C TYR A 5 46.31 -27.61 28.90
N ILE A 6 45.42 -28.34 28.21
CA ILE A 6 45.69 -29.72 27.79
C ILE A 6 46.14 -29.64 26.33
N LEU A 7 47.44 -29.46 26.13
CA LEU A 7 48.09 -29.76 24.85
C LEU A 7 48.32 -31.28 24.82
N SER A 8 47.71 -31.97 23.86
CA SER A 8 47.98 -33.39 23.65
C SER A 8 49.41 -33.55 23.12
N GLN A 9 50.13 -34.59 23.58
CA GLN A 9 51.49 -34.86 23.08
C GLN A 9 51.52 -35.20 21.58
N GLU A 10 50.38 -35.54 20.97
CA GLU A 10 50.25 -35.79 19.53
C GLU A 10 50.22 -34.48 18.71
N ASP A 11 49.67 -33.38 19.26
CA ASP A 11 49.67 -32.05 18.61
C ASP A 11 51.07 -31.40 18.53
N LEU A 12 52.03 -31.89 19.32
CA LEU A 12 53.41 -31.39 19.36
C LEU A 12 54.33 -32.08 18.35
N VAL A 13 53.87 -33.14 17.65
CA VAL A 13 54.78 -34.06 16.97
C VAL A 13 54.75 -34.00 15.43
N ASP A 14 53.78 -33.39 14.75
CA ASP A 14 53.87 -33.22 13.28
C ASP A 14 53.13 -31.98 12.73
N ASN A 15 53.66 -30.79 12.99
CA ASN A 15 53.54 -29.68 12.04
C ASN A 15 54.90 -28.97 11.92
N PRO A 16 55.71 -29.25 10.88
CA PRO A 16 57.03 -28.64 10.69
C PRO A 16 56.96 -27.16 10.25
N THR A 17 55.76 -26.59 10.13
CA THR A 17 55.56 -25.23 9.64
C THR A 17 55.76 -24.21 10.77
N ALA A 18 56.71 -23.29 10.58
CA ALA A 18 56.96 -22.21 11.54
C ALA A 18 55.68 -21.39 11.74
N ARG A 19 55.21 -21.27 12.99
CA ARG A 19 54.02 -20.45 13.29
C ARG A 19 54.35 -18.98 13.10
N VAL A 20 53.46 -18.25 12.43
CA VAL A 20 53.61 -16.83 12.09
C VAL A 20 52.56 -16.04 12.89
N PRO A 21 52.97 -15.26 13.91
CA PRO A 21 52.06 -14.38 14.61
C PRO A 21 51.75 -13.14 13.75
N ILE A 22 50.46 -12.88 13.53
CA ILE A 22 49.95 -11.71 12.81
C ILE A 22 49.10 -10.89 13.77
N CYS A 23 49.48 -9.63 13.99
CA CYS A 23 48.70 -8.70 14.83
C CYS A 23 48.11 -7.60 13.94
N LEU A 24 46.78 -7.59 13.81
CA LEU A 24 46.06 -6.51 13.16
C LEU A 24 45.77 -5.41 14.17
N VAL A 25 46.21 -4.19 13.88
CA VAL A 25 45.95 -3.01 14.71
C VAL A 25 45.01 -2.09 13.95
N LEU A 26 43.76 -2.01 14.41
CA LEU A 26 42.64 -1.48 13.63
C LEU A 26 42.06 -0.23 14.29
N ASP A 27 41.96 0.87 13.54
CA ASP A 27 41.31 2.10 14.00
C ASP A 27 39.80 1.88 14.06
N VAL A 28 39.22 2.14 15.23
CA VAL A 28 37.77 2.13 15.49
C VAL A 28 37.34 3.43 16.18
N SER A 29 38.04 4.53 15.92
CA SER A 29 37.66 5.85 16.41
C SER A 29 36.35 6.34 15.78
N GLY A 30 35.76 7.39 16.35
CA GLY A 30 34.52 7.98 15.82
C GLY A 30 34.62 8.43 14.35
N SER A 31 35.83 8.73 13.85
CA SER A 31 36.07 9.07 12.45
C SER A 31 35.84 7.90 11.48
N MET A 32 35.86 6.67 11.99
CA MET A 32 35.62 5.45 11.23
C MET A 32 34.13 5.14 11.06
N SER A 33 33.22 5.88 11.70
CA SER A 33 31.77 5.62 11.62
C SER A 33 31.22 5.72 10.18
N GLY A 34 30.26 4.85 9.83
CA GLY A 34 29.65 4.79 8.50
C GLY A 34 30.42 3.87 7.55
N GLU A 35 30.69 4.35 6.34
CA GLU A 35 31.35 3.56 5.28
C GLU A 35 32.78 3.09 5.62
N PRO A 36 33.66 3.91 6.27
CA PRO A 36 35.03 3.49 6.53
C PRO A 36 35.16 2.22 7.39
N ILE A 37 34.34 2.08 8.44
CA ILE A 37 34.34 0.86 9.27
C ILE A 37 33.78 -0.35 8.52
N ARG A 38 32.87 -0.16 7.57
CA ARG A 38 32.32 -1.23 6.72
C ARG A 38 33.37 -1.73 5.73
N GLU A 39 34.10 -0.82 5.07
CA GLU A 39 35.23 -1.20 4.21
C GLU A 39 36.33 -1.90 5.00
N LEU A 40 36.62 -1.43 6.21
CA LEU A 40 37.58 -2.10 7.10
C LEU A 40 37.11 -3.50 7.50
N GLN A 41 35.83 -3.67 7.86
CA GLN A 41 35.23 -4.98 8.17
C GLN A 41 35.34 -5.93 6.98
N ALA A 42 35.00 -5.46 5.78
CA ALA A 42 35.12 -6.24 4.54
C ALA A 42 36.58 -6.64 4.28
N GLY A 43 37.52 -5.73 4.50
CA GLY A 43 38.96 -5.99 4.39
C GLY A 43 39.45 -7.09 5.34
N VAL A 44 39.02 -7.04 6.61
CA VAL A 44 39.37 -8.08 7.59
C VAL A 44 38.73 -9.42 7.22
N GLN A 45 37.49 -9.42 6.74
CA GLN A 45 36.83 -10.65 6.31
C GLN A 45 37.55 -11.28 5.11
N MET A 46 37.91 -10.49 4.09
CA MET A 46 38.72 -10.96 2.96
C MET A 46 40.08 -11.50 3.41
N PHE A 47 40.72 -10.86 4.41
CA PHE A 47 41.97 -11.36 4.98
C PHE A 47 41.78 -12.73 5.64
N TYR A 48 40.73 -12.92 6.44
CA TYR A 48 40.44 -14.21 7.08
C TYR A 48 40.16 -15.30 6.05
N GLU A 49 39.35 -15.00 5.02
CA GLU A 49 39.06 -15.94 3.93
C GLU A 49 40.33 -16.31 3.16
N ALA A 50 41.17 -15.34 2.79
CA ALA A 50 42.42 -15.59 2.09
C ALA A 50 43.40 -16.48 2.88
N ILE A 51 43.46 -16.33 4.21
CA ILE A 51 44.29 -17.19 5.06
C ILE A 51 43.72 -18.61 5.18
N ARG A 52 42.38 -18.75 5.25
CA ARG A 52 41.72 -20.07 5.29
C ARG A 52 41.87 -20.84 3.99
N ASP A 53 41.86 -20.15 2.86
CA ASP A 53 41.97 -20.76 1.53
C ASP A 53 43.41 -21.17 1.16
N ASP A 54 44.41 -20.66 1.88
CA ASP A 54 45.82 -21.01 1.65
C ASP A 54 46.21 -22.31 2.38
N GLU A 55 46.74 -23.28 1.62
CA GLU A 55 47.08 -24.63 2.10
C GLU A 55 48.16 -24.64 3.20
N ILE A 56 48.95 -23.57 3.35
CA ILE A 56 50.04 -23.46 4.33
C ILE A 56 49.69 -22.45 5.42
N ALA A 57 49.18 -21.28 5.06
CA ALA A 57 48.93 -20.18 5.98
C ALA A 57 47.85 -20.53 7.02
N GLN A 58 46.85 -21.34 6.67
CA GLN A 58 45.79 -21.75 7.60
C GLN A 58 46.33 -22.50 8.83
N TYR A 59 47.41 -23.27 8.66
CA TYR A 59 48.04 -24.06 9.73
C TYR A 59 49.20 -23.35 10.41
N ALA A 60 49.70 -22.26 9.81
CA ALA A 60 50.85 -21.51 10.31
C ALA A 60 50.47 -20.18 10.99
N ALA A 61 49.42 -19.52 10.55
CA ALA A 61 49.06 -18.19 11.03
C ALA A 61 48.37 -18.23 12.40
N GLU A 62 48.89 -17.46 13.35
CA GLU A 62 48.19 -17.13 14.59
C GLU A 62 47.81 -15.66 14.57
N ILE A 63 46.51 -15.35 14.63
CA ILE A 63 46.02 -13.98 14.44
C ILE A 63 45.58 -13.39 15.77
N SER A 64 45.99 -12.15 16.04
CA SER A 64 45.47 -11.30 17.11
C SER A 64 44.94 -10.01 16.53
N ILE A 65 43.88 -9.48 17.13
CA ILE A 65 43.29 -8.19 16.75
C ILE A 65 43.32 -7.26 17.95
N VAL A 66 43.90 -6.08 17.72
CA VAL A 66 43.88 -4.95 18.64
C VAL A 66 43.11 -3.82 17.97
N THR A 67 42.02 -3.40 18.57
CA THR A 67 41.28 -2.21 18.12
C THR A 67 41.71 -0.99 18.93
N PHE A 68 41.71 0.19 18.32
CA PHE A 68 41.97 1.43 19.05
C PHE A 68 40.98 2.54 18.66
N GLY A 69 40.40 3.16 19.68
CA GLY A 69 39.53 4.33 19.56
C GLY A 69 39.86 5.33 20.66
N SER A 70 39.02 5.42 21.70
CA SER A 70 39.35 6.16 22.93
C SER A 70 40.40 5.46 23.80
N GLN A 71 40.45 4.12 23.74
CA GLN A 71 41.49 3.27 24.34
C GLN A 71 41.85 2.14 23.37
N ALA A 72 43.05 1.59 23.51
CA ALA A 72 43.46 0.39 22.78
C ALA A 72 43.03 -0.85 23.55
N GLN A 73 42.34 -1.77 22.87
CA GLN A 73 41.86 -3.02 23.45
C GLN A 73 42.19 -4.19 22.52
N ARG A 74 42.73 -5.26 23.10
CA ARG A 74 42.88 -6.54 22.39
C ARG A 74 41.54 -7.26 22.38
N THR A 75 40.88 -7.28 21.23
CA THR A 75 39.57 -7.92 21.03
C THR A 75 39.69 -9.41 20.72
N VAL A 76 40.77 -9.81 20.06
CA VAL A 76 41.09 -11.22 19.78
C VAL A 76 42.53 -11.50 20.18
N ASP A 77 42.74 -12.53 21.00
CA ASP A 77 44.10 -12.99 21.35
C ASP A 77 44.66 -13.91 20.26
N PHE A 78 45.99 -14.09 20.23
CA PHE A 78 46.63 -14.99 19.28
C PHE A 78 46.02 -16.39 19.33
N MET A 79 45.44 -16.83 18.21
CA MET A 79 44.90 -18.17 18.02
C MET A 79 44.96 -18.55 16.54
N SER A 80 44.89 -19.85 16.26
CA SER A 80 44.73 -20.34 14.88
C SER A 80 43.43 -19.81 14.27
N ILE A 81 43.50 -19.46 12.98
CA ILE A 81 42.37 -18.99 12.16
C ILE A 81 41.17 -19.97 12.18
N GLU A 82 41.41 -21.27 12.34
CA GLU A 82 40.36 -22.30 12.39
C GLU A 82 39.48 -22.22 13.65
N ARG A 83 40.02 -21.63 14.72
CA ARG A 83 39.34 -21.48 16.01
C ARG A 83 38.78 -20.06 16.21
N GLN A 84 38.81 -19.25 15.16
CA GLN A 84 38.37 -17.86 15.21
C GLN A 84 37.30 -17.58 14.16
N ASP A 85 36.28 -16.85 14.59
CA ASP A 85 35.39 -16.13 13.69
C ASP A 85 35.91 -14.71 13.46
N VAL A 86 35.52 -14.10 12.34
CA VAL A 86 35.83 -12.70 12.06
C VAL A 86 35.11 -11.84 13.10
N PRO A 87 35.80 -11.08 13.96
CA PRO A 87 35.11 -10.24 14.93
C PRO A 87 34.41 -9.07 14.21
N ALA A 88 33.28 -8.63 14.75
CA ALA A 88 32.65 -7.39 14.33
C ALA A 88 33.48 -6.20 14.82
N LEU A 89 33.86 -5.30 13.91
CA LEU A 89 34.55 -4.06 14.21
C LEU A 89 33.55 -2.96 14.53
N ILE A 90 33.83 -2.21 15.60
CA ILE A 90 32.86 -1.33 16.24
C ILE A 90 33.52 0.01 16.48
N SER A 91 33.09 1.05 15.76
CA SER A 91 33.59 2.40 16.02
C SER A 91 32.82 3.11 17.14
N THR A 92 31.50 2.96 17.14
CA THR A 92 30.58 3.51 18.14
C THR A 92 29.34 2.64 18.22
N ALA A 93 28.44 2.88 19.19
CA ALA A 93 27.10 2.25 19.15
C ALA A 93 26.38 2.53 17.81
N LYS A 94 26.70 3.66 17.15
CA LYS A 94 26.15 4.06 15.85
C LYS A 94 26.61 3.21 14.67
N SER A 95 27.68 2.42 14.79
CA SER A 95 28.10 1.49 13.73
C SER A 95 27.36 0.16 13.76
N TYR A 96 26.42 -0.03 14.70
CA TYR A 96 25.57 -1.21 14.78
C TYR A 96 24.17 -0.91 14.29
N GLU A 97 23.98 -0.91 12.98
CA GLU A 97 22.67 -0.62 12.41
C GLU A 97 21.62 -1.65 12.86
N ASP A 98 21.99 -2.93 12.96
CA ASP A 98 21.14 -3.99 13.51
C ASP A 98 20.71 -3.79 14.97
N ALA A 99 21.50 -3.06 15.75
CA ALA A 99 21.20 -2.79 17.15
C ALA A 99 20.32 -1.54 17.33
N LEU A 100 20.14 -0.72 16.29
CA LEU A 100 19.44 0.56 16.39
C LEU A 100 18.01 0.36 16.89
N ASP A 101 17.21 -0.48 16.22
CA ASP A 101 15.82 -0.69 16.59
C ASP A 101 15.65 -1.32 17.98
N PRO A 102 16.35 -2.43 18.33
CA PRO A 102 16.32 -2.95 19.69
C PRO A 102 16.72 -1.94 20.76
N LEU A 103 17.74 -1.12 20.51
CA LEU A 103 18.18 -0.09 21.46
C LEU A 103 17.11 0.96 21.70
N HIS A 104 16.46 1.45 20.64
CA HIS A 104 15.33 2.37 20.76
C HIS A 104 14.20 1.79 21.61
N GLY A 105 14.00 0.46 21.59
CA GLY A 105 13.04 -0.25 22.43
C GLY A 105 13.21 0.01 23.93
N TYR A 106 14.46 0.15 24.41
CA TYR A 106 14.73 0.45 25.82
C TYR A 106 14.42 1.90 26.21
N PHE A 107 14.27 2.80 25.24
CA PHE A 107 14.01 4.23 25.50
C PHE A 107 12.53 4.62 25.37
N ILE A 108 11.64 3.71 24.97
CA ILE A 108 10.22 4.00 24.82
C ILE A 108 9.64 4.50 26.16
N GLY A 109 9.24 5.78 26.21
CA GLY A 109 8.70 6.43 27.41
C GLY A 109 9.73 6.69 28.52
N LEU A 110 11.02 6.54 28.22
CA LEU A 110 12.13 6.64 29.18
C LEU A 110 13.21 7.63 28.72
N TRP A 111 12.91 8.45 27.72
CA TRP A 111 13.85 9.47 27.24
C TRP A 111 14.10 10.54 28.32
N PRO A 112 15.36 10.83 28.66
CA PRO A 112 15.66 11.90 29.61
C PRO A 112 15.35 13.27 29.02
N THR A 113 15.04 14.24 29.87
CA THR A 113 14.91 15.65 29.47
C THR A 113 16.30 16.31 29.37
N VAL A 114 16.39 17.41 28.64
CA VAL A 114 17.64 18.20 28.52
C VAL A 114 18.13 18.70 29.88
N GLU A 115 17.22 18.92 30.82
CA GLU A 115 17.54 19.31 32.19
C GLU A 115 18.20 18.18 32.98
N GLN A 116 17.79 16.93 32.73
CA GLN A 116 18.33 15.74 33.40
C GLN A 116 19.72 15.36 32.87
N LEU A 117 20.00 15.64 31.59
CA LEU A 117 21.31 15.41 30.96
C LEU A 117 21.78 16.68 30.24
N PRO A 118 22.37 17.66 30.95
CA PRO A 118 22.70 18.95 30.36
C PRO A 118 23.96 18.93 29.47
N THR A 119 24.81 17.89 29.57
CA THR A 119 26.09 17.85 28.86
C THR A 119 26.04 16.83 27.72
N GLY A 120 26.15 17.30 26.48
CA GLY A 120 26.30 16.45 25.29
C GLY A 120 25.05 15.69 24.84
N TYR A 121 23.91 15.84 25.52
CA TYR A 121 22.64 15.23 25.12
C TYR A 121 21.87 16.15 24.15
N ALA A 122 21.66 15.67 22.93
CA ALA A 122 20.98 16.40 21.87
C ALA A 122 19.84 15.54 21.28
N PRO A 123 18.65 15.52 21.90
CA PRO A 123 17.56 14.63 21.49
C PRO A 123 17.04 14.93 20.07
N GLN A 124 17.07 16.18 19.63
CA GLN A 124 16.69 16.54 18.25
C GLN A 124 17.68 15.99 17.21
N THR A 125 18.98 15.93 17.55
CA THR A 125 20.00 15.33 16.70
C THR A 125 19.79 13.81 16.60
N LEU A 126 19.50 13.14 17.72
CA LEU A 126 19.18 11.70 17.72
C LEU A 126 17.94 11.39 16.88
N PHE A 127 16.91 12.23 16.99
CA PHE A 127 15.73 12.12 16.14
C PHE A 127 16.11 12.26 14.66
N ALA A 128 16.81 13.33 14.28
CA ALA A 128 17.23 13.55 12.89
C ALA A 128 18.13 12.43 12.34
N GLU A 129 19.01 11.87 13.17
CA GLU A 129 19.84 10.72 12.81
C GLU A 129 18.99 9.49 12.50
N ALA A 130 18.02 9.16 13.34
CA ALA A 130 17.12 8.03 13.10
C ALA A 130 16.31 8.21 11.79
N GLN A 131 15.91 9.43 11.46
CA GLN A 131 15.26 9.74 10.18
C GLN A 131 16.19 9.53 8.99
N GLN A 132 17.43 10.02 9.09
CA GLN A 132 18.43 9.83 8.06
C GLN A 132 18.73 8.34 7.84
N THR A 133 18.79 7.55 8.91
CA THR A 133 18.95 6.09 8.81
C THR A 133 17.73 5.44 8.16
N ALA A 134 16.52 5.89 8.45
CA ALA A 134 15.32 5.37 7.80
C ALA A 134 15.32 5.58 6.29
N VAL A 135 15.94 6.66 5.79
CA VAL A 135 16.08 6.94 4.36
C VAL A 135 17.24 6.18 3.73
N SER A 136 18.39 6.16 4.39
CA SER A 136 19.63 5.57 3.85
C SER A 136 19.69 4.05 3.99
N SER A 137 19.17 3.51 5.09
CA SER A 137 19.19 2.09 5.42
C SER A 137 17.87 1.68 6.13
N PRO A 138 16.75 1.58 5.39
CA PRO A 138 15.41 1.47 5.99
C PRO A 138 15.16 0.12 6.69
N GLY A 139 16.00 -0.88 6.42
CA GLY A 139 16.01 -2.18 7.10
C GLY A 139 16.35 -2.11 8.60
N PHE A 140 16.84 -0.99 9.10
CA PHE A 140 17.27 -0.86 10.50
C PHE A 140 16.37 0.04 11.36
N VAL A 141 15.45 0.78 10.75
CA VAL A 141 14.46 1.60 11.47
C VAL A 141 13.13 0.85 11.47
N GLY A 142 12.77 0.25 12.60
CA GLY A 142 11.60 -0.60 12.74
C GLY A 142 10.56 -0.04 13.72
N ARG A 143 9.72 -0.94 14.23
CA ARG A 143 8.64 -0.62 15.17
C ARG A 143 9.13 0.08 16.43
N ASN A 144 10.23 -0.39 17.02
CA ASN A 144 10.71 0.15 18.30
C ASN A 144 11.27 1.56 18.12
N THR A 145 11.96 1.81 17.00
CA THR A 145 12.47 3.14 16.65
C THR A 145 11.31 4.12 16.50
N LEU A 146 10.30 3.80 15.69
CA LEU A 146 9.13 4.67 15.50
C LEU A 146 8.39 4.92 16.82
N ALA A 147 8.17 3.89 17.65
CA ALA A 147 7.53 4.02 18.95
C ALA A 147 8.36 4.88 19.93
N SER A 148 9.68 4.70 19.92
CA SER A 148 10.62 5.45 20.75
C SER A 148 10.64 6.92 20.37
N LEU A 149 10.75 7.26 19.09
CA LEU A 149 10.68 8.64 18.61
C LEU A 149 9.32 9.29 18.89
N ASN A 150 8.23 8.52 18.78
CA ASN A 150 6.90 9.00 19.14
C ASN A 150 6.77 9.32 20.64
N SER A 151 7.44 8.54 21.50
CA SER A 151 7.49 8.84 22.94
C SER A 151 8.26 10.13 23.22
N MET A 152 9.33 10.44 22.47
CA MET A 152 10.03 11.73 22.59
C MET A 152 9.12 12.93 22.33
N LEU A 153 8.21 12.82 21.35
CA LEU A 153 7.20 13.85 21.08
C LEU A 153 6.18 13.93 22.21
N SER A 154 5.60 12.79 22.58
CA SER A 154 4.54 12.67 23.59
C SER A 154 4.98 13.18 24.97
N ASP A 155 6.22 12.90 25.34
CA ASP A 155 6.82 13.28 26.64
C ASP A 155 7.41 14.70 26.61
N GLY A 156 7.36 15.40 25.48
CA GLY A 156 7.87 16.77 25.34
C GLY A 156 9.39 16.89 25.33
N VAL A 157 10.12 15.79 25.11
CA VAL A 157 11.58 15.77 24.98
C VAL A 157 12.02 16.49 23.70
N ILE A 158 11.21 16.42 22.64
CA ILE A 158 11.39 17.18 21.40
C ILE A 158 10.12 17.96 21.02
N PRO A 159 10.23 19.04 20.22
CA PRO A 159 9.08 19.85 19.84
C PRO A 159 8.06 19.08 18.98
N GLN A 160 6.78 19.31 19.24
CA GLN A 160 5.66 18.75 18.45
C GLN A 160 5.68 19.11 16.96
N ALA A 161 6.41 20.16 16.57
CA ALA A 161 6.60 20.54 15.17
C ALA A 161 7.32 19.47 14.32
N LEU A 162 7.99 18.50 14.96
CA LEU A 162 8.68 17.39 14.27
C LEU A 162 7.77 16.18 14.00
N SER A 163 6.49 16.23 14.40
CA SER A 163 5.55 15.12 14.21
C SER A 163 5.38 14.75 12.73
N SER A 164 5.29 15.73 11.83
CA SER A 164 5.20 15.48 10.39
C SER A 164 6.42 14.75 9.84
N ASN A 165 7.62 15.06 10.35
CA ASN A 165 8.83 14.37 9.92
C ASN A 165 8.86 12.92 10.43
N LEU A 166 8.31 12.64 11.62
CA LEU A 166 8.18 11.25 12.10
C LEU A 166 7.19 10.46 11.23
N VAL A 167 6.10 11.11 10.81
CA VAL A 167 5.14 10.52 9.87
C VAL A 167 5.79 10.21 8.52
N GLU A 168 6.56 11.14 7.96
CA GLU A 168 7.35 10.90 6.73
C GLU A 168 8.29 9.70 6.90
N THR A 169 8.97 9.60 8.05
CA THR A 169 9.86 8.49 8.39
C THR A 169 9.10 7.16 8.42
N ALA A 170 7.93 7.13 9.06
CA ALA A 170 7.09 5.94 9.10
C ALA A 170 6.57 5.53 7.71
N CYS A 171 6.23 6.49 6.84
CA CYS A 171 5.88 6.21 5.46
C CYS A 171 7.06 5.59 4.69
N VAL A 172 8.29 6.07 4.88
CA VAL A 172 9.50 5.46 4.28
C VAL A 172 9.69 4.02 4.76
N VAL A 173 9.59 3.79 6.07
CA VAL A 173 9.68 2.43 6.65
C VAL A 173 8.57 1.53 6.09
N TRP A 174 7.34 2.04 5.98
CA TRP A 174 6.21 1.30 5.41
C TRP A 174 6.47 0.82 3.99
N GLN A 175 7.10 1.63 3.14
CA GLN A 175 7.38 1.25 1.74
C GLN A 175 8.26 0.02 1.59
N GLN A 176 9.04 -0.34 2.63
CA GLN A 176 9.91 -1.51 2.61
C GLN A 176 9.46 -2.61 3.58
N ARG A 177 8.92 -2.22 4.74
CA ARG A 177 8.54 -3.12 5.83
C ARG A 177 7.22 -2.65 6.45
N PRO A 178 6.08 -2.91 5.77
CA PRO A 178 4.76 -2.46 6.25
C PRO A 178 4.46 -2.88 7.70
N LEU A 179 4.83 -4.11 8.08
CA LEU A 179 4.60 -4.64 9.42
C LEU A 179 5.21 -3.79 10.53
N GLU A 180 6.41 -3.26 10.31
CA GLU A 180 7.16 -2.46 11.30
C GLU A 180 6.54 -1.08 11.52
N ALA A 181 6.03 -0.46 10.45
CA ALA A 181 5.42 0.87 10.51
C ALA A 181 3.92 0.87 10.87
N ALA A 182 3.25 -0.28 10.70
CA ALA A 182 1.79 -0.35 10.77
C ALA A 182 1.23 0.08 12.14
N ASP A 183 1.90 -0.26 13.23
CA ASP A 183 1.41 0.09 14.57
C ASP A 183 1.46 1.59 14.81
N PHE A 184 2.56 2.26 14.41
CA PHE A 184 2.69 3.71 14.50
C PHE A 184 1.68 4.43 13.60
N LEU A 185 1.54 4.02 12.33
CA LEU A 185 0.56 4.61 11.41
C LEU A 185 -0.90 4.37 11.85
N SER A 186 -1.13 3.35 12.68
CA SER A 186 -2.44 3.06 13.28
C SER A 186 -2.69 3.81 14.60
N THR A 187 -1.87 4.79 14.98
CA THR A 187 -2.09 5.62 16.19
C THR A 187 -2.96 6.85 15.95
N GLY A 188 -3.47 7.05 14.73
CA GLY A 188 -4.29 8.22 14.37
C GLY A 188 -3.47 9.41 13.88
N VAL A 189 -2.34 9.14 13.23
CA VAL A 189 -1.48 10.17 12.62
C VAL A 189 -2.18 10.89 11.47
N ASP A 190 -1.84 12.16 11.28
CA ASP A 190 -2.31 12.95 10.15
C ASP A 190 -1.46 12.66 8.91
N LEU A 191 -2.04 12.00 7.91
CA LEU A 191 -1.42 11.77 6.60
C LEU A 191 -1.95 12.74 5.56
N SER A 192 -1.07 13.23 4.70
CA SER A 192 -1.47 13.91 3.47
C SER A 192 -2.20 12.94 2.51
N ILE A 193 -3.03 13.48 1.63
CA ILE A 193 -3.74 12.71 0.59
C ILE A 193 -2.79 11.86 -0.24
N THR A 194 -1.62 12.41 -0.58
CA THR A 194 -0.57 11.70 -1.32
C THR A 194 -0.04 10.51 -0.54
N GLN A 195 0.34 10.71 0.74
CA GLN A 195 0.84 9.63 1.60
C GLN A 195 -0.20 8.52 1.76
N ILE A 196 -1.48 8.86 1.96
CA ILE A 196 -2.58 7.88 2.08
C ILE A 196 -2.63 6.94 0.86
N ALA A 197 -2.55 7.51 -0.35
CA ALA A 197 -2.59 6.74 -1.57
C ALA A 197 -1.29 5.92 -1.80
N GLU A 198 -0.14 6.45 -1.41
CA GLU A 198 1.17 5.77 -1.54
C GLU A 198 1.32 4.57 -0.61
N LEU A 199 0.60 4.50 0.52
CA LEU A 199 0.59 3.30 1.37
C LEU A 199 0.22 2.02 0.58
N SER A 200 -0.60 2.16 -0.47
CA SER A 200 -1.02 1.04 -1.31
C SER A 200 0.08 0.46 -2.21
N ASP A 201 1.20 1.17 -2.39
CA ASP A 201 2.28 0.77 -3.30
C ASP A 201 3.15 -0.36 -2.74
N ALA A 202 3.33 -0.38 -1.41
CA ALA A 202 4.20 -1.30 -0.70
C ALA A 202 3.63 -2.72 -0.53
N ILE A 203 2.36 -2.91 -0.87
CA ILE A 203 1.58 -4.08 -0.47
C ILE A 203 1.59 -5.14 -1.55
N ASP A 204 2.00 -6.36 -1.17
CA ASP A 204 1.72 -7.56 -1.95
C ASP A 204 0.29 -8.03 -1.70
N TYR A 205 -0.60 -7.74 -2.65
CA TYR A 205 -2.01 -8.08 -2.55
C TYR A 205 -2.29 -9.60 -2.58
N ASN A 206 -1.29 -10.44 -2.88
CA ASN A 206 -1.43 -11.89 -2.77
C ASN A 206 -1.14 -12.41 -1.36
N LYS A 207 -0.65 -11.56 -0.45
CA LYS A 207 -0.40 -11.86 0.95
C LYS A 207 -1.49 -11.25 1.84
N PRO A 208 -2.40 -12.07 2.40
CA PRO A 208 -3.51 -11.57 3.23
C PRO A 208 -3.06 -10.76 4.44
N GLU A 209 -1.91 -11.08 5.01
CA GLU A 209 -1.32 -10.36 6.14
C GLU A 209 -0.96 -8.91 5.79
N GLU A 210 -0.34 -8.65 4.64
CA GLU A 210 0.01 -7.29 4.22
C GLU A 210 -1.24 -6.49 3.85
N VAL A 211 -2.20 -7.13 3.17
CA VAL A 211 -3.52 -6.55 2.88
C VAL A 211 -4.25 -6.11 4.15
N ALA A 212 -4.21 -6.94 5.21
CA ALA A 212 -4.82 -6.62 6.49
C ALA A 212 -4.15 -5.43 7.18
N LEU A 213 -2.83 -5.24 7.02
CA LEU A 213 -2.13 -4.07 7.55
C LEU A 213 -2.61 -2.78 6.87
N LEU A 214 -2.73 -2.78 5.54
CA LEU A 214 -3.22 -1.61 4.79
C LEU A 214 -4.64 -1.24 5.21
N GLU A 215 -5.54 -2.24 5.27
CA GLU A 215 -6.92 -2.03 5.68
C GLU A 215 -7.00 -1.47 7.12
N ARG A 216 -6.18 -1.99 8.03
CA ARG A 216 -6.09 -1.51 9.42
C ARG A 216 -5.68 -0.03 9.47
N VAL A 217 -4.60 0.33 8.77
CA VAL A 217 -4.09 1.70 8.75
C VAL A 217 -5.14 2.66 8.17
N TRP A 218 -5.72 2.34 7.01
CA TRP A 218 -6.76 3.19 6.41
C TRP A 218 -8.02 3.30 7.29
N LYS A 219 -8.46 2.24 7.97
CA LYS A 219 -9.58 2.32 8.92
C LYS A 219 -9.32 3.25 10.10
N THR A 220 -8.06 3.40 10.52
CA THR A 220 -7.70 4.36 11.56
C THR A 220 -7.69 5.80 11.05
N ILE A 221 -7.26 6.03 9.81
CA ILE A 221 -7.10 7.39 9.24
C ILE A 221 -8.44 7.96 8.78
N THR A 222 -9.26 7.15 8.13
CA THR A 222 -10.50 7.60 7.46
C THR A 222 -11.47 8.38 8.36
N PRO A 223 -11.67 8.06 9.65
CA PRO A 223 -12.54 8.85 10.54
C PRO A 223 -12.06 10.29 10.79
N ASN A 224 -10.76 10.57 10.60
CA ASN A 224 -10.19 11.90 10.81
C ASN A 224 -10.23 12.78 9.55
N LEU A 225 -10.64 12.22 8.41
CA LEU A 225 -10.70 12.97 7.15
C LEU A 225 -11.94 13.87 7.11
N SER A 226 -11.77 15.07 6.54
CA SER A 226 -12.90 15.92 6.18
C SER A 226 -13.64 15.37 4.95
N ILE A 227 -14.87 15.84 4.71
CA ILE A 227 -15.68 15.53 3.51
C ILE A 227 -14.97 15.91 2.19
N VAL A 228 -14.02 16.83 2.24
CA VAL A 228 -13.19 17.15 1.06
C VAL A 228 -11.99 16.20 1.00
N GLY A 229 -11.39 15.89 2.16
CA GLY A 229 -10.25 14.99 2.25
C GLY A 229 -10.57 13.56 1.85
N ASP A 230 -11.73 13.02 2.24
CA ASP A 230 -12.14 11.66 1.87
C ASP A 230 -12.37 11.52 0.34
N LEU A 231 -12.93 12.53 -0.32
CA LEU A 231 -13.17 12.56 -1.76
C LEU A 231 -11.85 12.66 -2.53
N GLU A 232 -10.97 13.57 -2.13
CA GLU A 232 -9.64 13.73 -2.75
C GLU A 232 -8.76 12.50 -2.52
N ALA A 233 -8.80 11.88 -1.33
CA ALA A 233 -8.12 10.62 -1.07
C ALA A 233 -8.70 9.46 -1.92
N THR A 234 -10.03 9.40 -2.08
CA THR A 234 -10.67 8.42 -2.98
C THR A 234 -10.21 8.61 -4.42
N LYS A 235 -10.12 9.86 -4.88
CA LYS A 235 -9.60 10.20 -6.21
C LYS A 235 -8.13 9.80 -6.35
N ALA A 236 -7.30 10.07 -5.34
CA ALA A 236 -5.89 9.70 -5.33
C ALA A 236 -5.70 8.18 -5.42
N VAL A 237 -6.44 7.39 -4.63
CA VAL A 237 -6.44 5.92 -4.70
C VAL A 237 -6.93 5.41 -6.06
N LEU A 238 -7.98 6.01 -6.61
CA LEU A 238 -8.50 5.65 -7.94
C LEU A 238 -7.44 5.87 -9.04
N VAL A 239 -6.67 6.96 -8.98
CA VAL A 239 -5.61 7.29 -9.96
C VAL A 239 -4.46 6.28 -9.95
N LYS A 240 -4.24 5.54 -8.84
CA LYS A 240 -3.20 4.48 -8.76
C LYS A 240 -3.42 3.30 -9.71
N GLY A 241 -4.56 3.25 -10.41
CA GLY A 241 -4.91 2.17 -11.32
C GLY A 241 -5.44 0.93 -10.58
N LYS A 242 -5.70 -0.14 -11.33
CA LYS A 242 -6.14 -1.43 -10.75
C LYS A 242 -4.97 -2.06 -10.01
N ARG A 243 -5.15 -2.26 -8.70
CA ARG A 243 -4.17 -2.91 -7.81
C ARG A 243 -4.92 -3.90 -6.95
N GLY A 244 -4.43 -5.13 -6.90
CA GLY A 244 -5.12 -6.19 -6.19
C GLY A 244 -4.50 -7.56 -6.44
N SER A 245 -5.14 -8.58 -5.90
CA SER A 245 -4.69 -9.96 -5.98
C SER A 245 -4.98 -10.56 -7.37
N SER A 246 -4.47 -11.76 -7.61
CA SER A 246 -4.85 -12.56 -8.79
C SER A 246 -6.36 -12.85 -8.88
N THR A 247 -7.07 -12.89 -7.75
CA THR A 247 -8.51 -13.18 -7.68
C THR A 247 -9.37 -11.92 -7.71
N ASP A 248 -8.83 -10.78 -7.27
CA ASP A 248 -9.51 -9.49 -7.25
C ASP A 248 -8.54 -8.39 -7.69
N PRO A 249 -8.47 -8.10 -9.01
CA PRO A 249 -7.52 -7.14 -9.58
C PRO A 249 -7.71 -5.69 -9.12
N ASP A 250 -8.83 -5.35 -8.48
CA ASP A 250 -9.12 -3.99 -8.00
C ASP A 250 -9.39 -3.96 -6.48
N LEU A 251 -8.80 -4.91 -5.75
CA LEU A 251 -8.91 -5.06 -4.31
C LEU A 251 -8.50 -3.78 -3.55
N CYS A 252 -7.46 -3.06 -3.99
CA CYS A 252 -7.01 -1.81 -3.36
C CYS A 252 -8.14 -0.79 -3.21
N LEU A 253 -8.90 -0.52 -4.28
CA LEU A 253 -10.00 0.43 -4.23
C LEU A 253 -11.15 -0.10 -3.36
N ALA A 254 -11.36 -1.42 -3.34
CA ALA A 254 -12.34 -2.04 -2.47
C ALA A 254 -11.98 -1.90 -0.98
N LEU A 255 -10.71 -2.12 -0.61
CA LEU A 255 -10.21 -1.93 0.75
C LEU A 255 -10.38 -0.48 1.20
N TRP A 256 -10.07 0.48 0.33
CA TRP A 256 -10.31 1.90 0.61
C TRP A 256 -11.78 2.19 0.87
N CYS A 257 -12.69 1.66 0.03
CA CYS A 257 -14.13 1.82 0.23
C CYS A 257 -14.61 1.17 1.54
N ARG A 258 -14.06 0.01 1.92
CA ARG A 258 -14.34 -0.64 3.21
C ARG A 258 -13.85 0.20 4.40
N ALA A 259 -12.71 0.88 4.26
CA ALA A 259 -12.20 1.77 5.28
C ALA A 259 -13.09 3.01 5.46
N LEU A 260 -13.54 3.63 4.36
CA LEU A 260 -14.46 4.77 4.38
C LEU A 260 -15.85 4.44 4.95
N GLY A 261 -16.32 3.19 4.83
CA GLY A 261 -17.63 2.79 5.32
C GLY A 261 -18.77 3.53 4.62
N MET A 262 -19.59 4.27 5.37
CA MET A 262 -20.81 4.91 4.86
C MET A 262 -20.53 6.03 3.83
N GLU A 263 -19.39 6.71 3.93
CA GLU A 263 -19.04 7.82 3.03
C GLU A 263 -18.59 7.33 1.64
N ALA A 264 -18.24 6.03 1.52
CA ALA A 264 -17.75 5.45 0.29
C ALA A 264 -18.74 5.64 -0.88
N HIS A 265 -20.02 5.33 -0.67
CA HIS A 265 -21.02 5.41 -1.75
C HIS A 265 -21.17 6.84 -2.29
N SER A 266 -21.25 7.81 -1.39
CA SER A 266 -21.35 9.24 -1.73
C SER A 266 -20.16 9.69 -2.59
N ASN A 267 -18.95 9.31 -2.20
CA ASN A 267 -17.73 9.68 -2.91
C ASN A 267 -17.62 8.98 -4.28
N LEU A 268 -17.90 7.69 -4.35
CA LEU A 268 -17.93 6.95 -5.62
C LEU A 268 -18.94 7.55 -6.61
N LYS A 269 -20.12 7.94 -6.13
CA LYS A 269 -21.16 8.57 -6.95
C LYS A 269 -20.73 9.96 -7.45
N LYS A 270 -20.09 10.78 -6.62
CA LYS A 270 -19.55 12.07 -7.07
C LYS A 270 -18.48 11.88 -8.16
N LEU A 271 -17.53 10.95 -7.93
CA LEU A 271 -16.43 10.72 -8.85
C LEU A 271 -16.88 10.11 -10.18
N ILE A 272 -17.83 9.17 -10.17
CA ILE A 272 -18.26 8.52 -11.42
C ILE A 272 -18.97 9.51 -12.37
N LEU A 273 -19.63 10.51 -11.81
CA LEU A 273 -20.34 11.57 -12.54
C LEU A 273 -19.46 12.78 -12.86
N ALA A 274 -18.24 12.84 -12.33
CA ALA A 274 -17.32 13.95 -12.56
C ALA A 274 -16.82 13.94 -14.02
N GLU A 275 -16.64 15.13 -14.60
CA GLU A 275 -16.24 15.30 -16.00
C GLU A 275 -14.82 14.81 -16.25
N GLU A 276 -13.92 15.00 -15.29
CA GLU A 276 -12.51 14.62 -15.38
C GLU A 276 -12.25 13.12 -15.24
N THR A 277 -13.26 12.34 -14.82
CA THR A 277 -13.12 10.90 -14.64
C THR A 277 -13.09 10.21 -16.00
N SER A 278 -12.04 9.44 -16.28
CA SER A 278 -11.92 8.70 -17.53
C SER A 278 -12.92 7.55 -17.63
N ASP A 279 -13.24 7.12 -18.85
CA ASP A 279 -14.12 5.97 -19.12
C ASP A 279 -13.66 4.70 -18.37
N GLY A 280 -12.35 4.43 -18.38
CA GLY A 280 -11.75 3.32 -17.63
C GLY A 280 -11.94 3.44 -16.11
N GLN A 281 -11.80 4.64 -15.54
CA GLN A 281 -12.04 4.88 -14.11
C GLN A 281 -13.52 4.72 -13.75
N ARG A 282 -14.45 5.19 -14.59
CA ARG A 282 -15.89 5.01 -14.38
C ARG A 282 -16.28 3.54 -14.29
N THR A 283 -15.70 2.68 -15.14
CA THR A 283 -15.96 1.23 -15.03
C THR A 283 -15.55 0.68 -13.66
N ARG A 284 -14.41 1.10 -13.11
CA ARG A 284 -13.94 0.64 -11.80
C ARG A 284 -14.85 1.13 -10.68
N LEU A 285 -15.19 2.42 -10.69
CA LEU A 285 -16.12 3.02 -9.74
C LEU A 285 -17.48 2.31 -9.75
N LEU A 286 -18.01 2.02 -10.94
CA LEU A 286 -19.28 1.31 -11.09
C LEU A 286 -19.22 -0.09 -10.48
N HIS A 287 -18.14 -0.84 -10.74
CA HIS A 287 -17.97 -2.15 -10.13
C HIS A 287 -17.96 -2.06 -8.60
N GLN A 288 -17.29 -1.07 -8.01
CA GLN A 288 -17.27 -0.90 -6.55
C GLN A 288 -18.63 -0.47 -5.98
N ILE A 289 -19.38 0.39 -6.69
CA ILE A 289 -20.76 0.77 -6.30
C ILE A 289 -21.68 -0.44 -6.28
N ILE A 290 -21.53 -1.38 -7.21
CA ILE A 290 -22.41 -2.56 -7.30
C ILE A 290 -21.93 -3.69 -6.38
N ARG A 291 -20.62 -3.75 -6.07
CA ARG A 291 -20.01 -4.74 -5.19
C ARG A 291 -20.75 -4.80 -3.85
N ASN A 292 -21.15 -6.01 -3.46
CA ASN A 292 -22.05 -6.24 -2.32
C ASN A 292 -21.32 -6.40 -0.98
N GLU A 293 -20.13 -5.83 -0.85
CA GLU A 293 -19.30 -5.97 0.36
C GLU A 293 -19.57 -4.87 1.40
N GLY A 294 -20.18 -3.76 0.98
CA GLY A 294 -20.81 -2.79 1.88
C GLY A 294 -22.27 -3.16 2.09
N GLN A 295 -22.77 -3.00 3.32
CA GLN A 295 -24.21 -3.03 3.59
C GLN A 295 -24.85 -1.84 2.87
N HIS A 296 -25.25 -2.03 1.60
CA HIS A 296 -25.98 -1.01 0.85
C HIS A 296 -27.23 -0.65 1.64
N SER A 297 -27.39 0.64 1.96
CA SER A 297 -28.65 1.12 2.48
C SER A 297 -29.75 0.91 1.42
N GLU A 298 -31.00 0.82 1.87
CA GLU A 298 -32.14 0.72 0.95
C GLU A 298 -32.17 1.91 -0.02
N LYS A 299 -31.72 3.08 0.44
CA LYS A 299 -31.61 4.30 -0.37
C LYS A 299 -30.58 4.12 -1.49
N GLU A 300 -29.37 3.68 -1.17
CA GLU A 300 -28.30 3.46 -2.16
C GLU A 300 -28.70 2.41 -3.20
N SER A 301 -29.34 1.32 -2.76
CA SER A 301 -29.84 0.29 -3.67
C SER A 301 -30.87 0.82 -4.67
N LYS A 302 -31.71 1.78 -4.27
CA LYS A 302 -32.70 2.44 -5.15
C LYS A 302 -32.09 3.44 -6.12
N GLU A 303 -30.90 3.97 -5.83
CA GLU A 303 -30.22 4.94 -6.70
C GLU A 303 -29.47 4.27 -7.86
N ILE A 304 -29.05 3.00 -7.71
CA ILE A 304 -28.27 2.27 -8.72
C ILE A 304 -28.93 2.27 -10.13
N PRO A 305 -30.24 1.98 -10.29
CA PRO A 305 -30.88 2.04 -11.61
C PRO A 305 -30.82 3.43 -12.24
N ALA A 306 -31.09 4.48 -11.46
CA ALA A 306 -31.02 5.86 -11.96
C ALA A 306 -29.60 6.22 -12.41
N LEU A 307 -28.59 5.81 -11.62
CA LEU A 307 -27.18 5.99 -11.98
C LEU A 307 -26.83 5.24 -13.27
N ALA A 308 -27.23 3.99 -13.43
CA ALA A 308 -26.98 3.19 -14.63
C ALA A 308 -27.53 3.86 -15.90
N LEU A 309 -28.75 4.41 -15.84
CA LEU A 309 -29.33 5.17 -16.94
C LEU A 309 -28.54 6.45 -17.21
N GLN A 310 -28.12 7.19 -16.19
CA GLN A 310 -27.30 8.39 -16.37
C GLN A 310 -25.97 8.07 -17.08
N LEU A 311 -25.33 6.95 -16.74
CA LEU A 311 -24.08 6.50 -17.38
C LEU A 311 -24.27 6.10 -18.85
N LEU A 312 -25.41 5.50 -19.22
CA LEU A 312 -25.74 5.17 -20.61
C LEU A 312 -26.01 6.42 -21.48
N LYS A 313 -26.26 7.57 -20.85
CA LYS A 313 -26.46 8.86 -21.53
C LYS A 313 -25.15 9.64 -21.74
N MET A 314 -24.04 9.23 -21.11
CA MET A 314 -22.76 9.89 -21.28
C MET A 314 -22.20 9.65 -22.68
N GLU A 315 -21.67 10.69 -23.32
CA GLU A 315 -21.03 10.61 -24.64
C GLU A 315 -19.65 9.92 -24.55
N GLU A 316 -19.19 9.34 -25.66
CA GLU A 316 -17.83 8.79 -25.81
C GLU A 316 -17.35 7.85 -24.68
N SER A 317 -18.26 7.04 -24.11
CA SER A 317 -17.99 6.18 -22.93
C SER A 317 -18.23 4.68 -23.18
N PRO A 318 -17.60 4.07 -24.20
CA PRO A 318 -17.88 2.68 -24.61
C PRO A 318 -17.60 1.64 -23.52
N LEU A 319 -16.55 1.81 -22.70
CA LEU A 319 -16.24 0.90 -21.61
C LEU A 319 -17.29 1.00 -20.50
N THR A 320 -17.70 2.22 -20.15
CA THR A 320 -18.76 2.46 -19.17
C THR A 320 -20.08 1.84 -19.62
N TRP A 321 -20.51 2.04 -20.86
CA TRP A 321 -21.76 1.45 -21.36
C TRP A 321 -21.72 -0.09 -21.32
N ALA A 322 -20.60 -0.69 -21.72
CA ALA A 322 -20.41 -2.13 -21.66
C ALA A 322 -20.42 -2.65 -20.22
N ALA A 323 -19.76 -1.94 -19.29
CA ALA A 323 -19.74 -2.29 -17.87
C ALA A 323 -21.13 -2.18 -17.23
N VAL A 324 -21.88 -1.11 -17.52
CA VAL A 324 -23.28 -0.98 -17.12
C VAL A 324 -24.04 -2.19 -17.60
N ASN A 325 -23.97 -2.51 -18.90
CA ASN A 325 -24.70 -3.63 -19.49
C ASN A 325 -24.33 -4.99 -18.88
N ALA A 326 -23.05 -5.23 -18.58
CA ALA A 326 -22.59 -6.46 -17.94
C ALA A 326 -23.22 -6.66 -16.54
N LEU A 327 -23.49 -5.57 -15.82
CA LEU A 327 -24.02 -5.58 -14.46
C LEU A 327 -25.56 -5.60 -14.41
N ARG A 328 -26.24 -5.84 -15.54
CA ARG A 328 -27.71 -5.91 -15.66
C ARG A 328 -28.34 -6.85 -14.64
N ALA A 329 -27.75 -8.02 -14.43
CA ALA A 329 -28.29 -9.01 -13.51
C ALA A 329 -28.28 -8.51 -12.06
N ASP A 330 -27.24 -7.78 -11.67
CA ASP A 330 -27.11 -7.22 -10.32
C ASP A 330 -28.02 -6.02 -10.10
N VAL A 331 -28.20 -5.17 -11.11
CA VAL A 331 -29.22 -4.09 -11.07
C VAL A 331 -30.62 -4.69 -10.96
N ASN A 332 -30.92 -5.79 -11.67
CA ASN A 332 -32.23 -6.44 -11.60
C ASN A 332 -32.57 -6.95 -10.19
N LYS A 333 -31.57 -7.40 -9.42
CA LYS A 333 -31.75 -7.82 -8.02
C LYS A 333 -32.18 -6.67 -7.09
N ARG A 334 -31.99 -5.41 -7.50
CA ARG A 334 -32.35 -4.22 -6.69
C ARG A 334 -33.84 -3.88 -6.76
N PHE A 335 -34.58 -4.41 -7.74
CA PHE A 335 -36.02 -4.21 -7.83
C PHE A 335 -36.79 -5.21 -6.97
N LEU A 336 -37.58 -4.70 -6.03
CA LEU A 336 -38.36 -5.49 -5.08
C LEU A 336 -39.63 -6.06 -5.74
N THR A 337 -40.26 -5.30 -6.63
CA THR A 337 -41.53 -5.69 -7.27
C THR A 337 -41.40 -5.81 -8.79
N HIS A 338 -42.32 -6.57 -9.39
CA HIS A 338 -42.46 -6.62 -10.85
C HIS A 338 -42.87 -5.25 -11.43
N GLU A 339 -43.61 -4.45 -10.67
CA GLU A 339 -44.04 -3.12 -11.07
C GLU A 339 -42.86 -2.15 -11.20
N ASP A 340 -41.90 -2.19 -10.26
CA ASP A 340 -40.68 -1.37 -10.31
C ASP A 340 -39.85 -1.68 -11.56
N ARG A 341 -39.73 -2.97 -11.91
CA ARG A 341 -39.01 -3.42 -13.12
C ARG A 341 -39.68 -2.89 -14.38
N LEU A 342 -41.01 -2.95 -14.44
CA LEU A 342 -41.79 -2.46 -15.57
C LEU A 342 -41.70 -0.93 -15.68
N ALA A 343 -41.77 -0.21 -14.55
CA ALA A 343 -41.63 1.23 -14.50
C ALA A 343 -40.24 1.67 -14.99
N TYR A 344 -39.17 0.99 -14.57
CA TYR A 344 -37.82 1.27 -15.04
C TYR A 344 -37.65 0.91 -16.53
N ALA A 345 -38.23 -0.19 -17.02
CA ALA A 345 -38.22 -0.52 -18.45
C ALA A 345 -38.89 0.56 -19.32
N ARG A 346 -39.98 1.17 -18.84
CA ARG A 346 -40.63 2.31 -19.50
C ARG A 346 -39.73 3.55 -19.48
N LEU A 347 -39.09 3.84 -18.34
CA LEU A 347 -38.17 4.97 -18.19
C LEU A 347 -36.96 4.85 -19.14
N LEU A 348 -36.38 3.65 -19.26
CA LEU A 348 -35.30 3.37 -20.21
C LEU A 348 -35.71 3.74 -21.64
N LEU A 349 -36.89 3.30 -22.09
CA LEU A 349 -37.35 3.57 -23.45
C LEU A 349 -37.74 5.04 -23.67
N SER A 350 -38.27 5.73 -22.66
CA SER A 350 -38.56 7.17 -22.78
C SER A 350 -37.29 8.01 -22.90
N GLU A 351 -36.18 7.55 -22.33
CA GLU A 351 -34.88 8.22 -22.36
C GLU A 351 -33.96 7.74 -23.50
N LEU A 352 -34.44 6.85 -24.37
CA LEU A 352 -33.64 6.25 -25.45
C LEU A 352 -32.97 7.30 -26.36
N ALA A 353 -33.71 8.37 -26.71
CA ALA A 353 -33.21 9.43 -27.56
C ALA A 353 -31.97 10.14 -26.97
N ASN A 354 -31.83 10.11 -25.64
CA ASN A 354 -30.73 10.74 -24.90
C ASN A 354 -29.53 9.80 -24.68
N GLY A 355 -29.54 8.58 -25.24
CA GLY A 355 -28.41 7.65 -25.13
C GLY A 355 -27.16 8.18 -25.85
N GLY A 356 -25.99 8.02 -25.25
CA GLY A 356 -24.75 8.65 -25.71
C GLY A 356 -24.23 8.19 -27.07
N ALA A 357 -24.64 7.00 -27.53
CA ALA A 357 -24.38 6.47 -28.87
C ALA A 357 -25.33 5.31 -29.20
N ASP A 358 -25.36 4.85 -30.46
CA ASP A 358 -26.17 3.71 -30.90
C ASP A 358 -25.89 2.43 -30.10
N THR A 359 -24.63 2.22 -29.67
CA THR A 359 -24.27 1.11 -28.78
C THR A 359 -24.94 1.22 -27.42
N ALA A 360 -24.91 2.41 -26.81
CA ALA A 360 -25.57 2.67 -25.52
C ALA A 360 -27.09 2.52 -25.64
N LYS A 361 -27.68 3.05 -26.71
CA LYS A 361 -29.09 2.87 -27.07
C LYS A 361 -29.47 1.41 -27.22
N GLY A 362 -28.63 0.60 -27.87
CA GLY A 362 -28.78 -0.84 -27.94
C GLY A 362 -28.83 -1.51 -26.56
N HIS A 363 -27.96 -1.10 -25.64
CA HIS A 363 -28.01 -1.58 -24.25
C HIS A 363 -29.30 -1.15 -23.53
N ILE A 364 -29.73 0.11 -23.65
CA ILE A 364 -30.99 0.63 -23.09
C ILE A 364 -32.19 -0.24 -23.54
N VAL A 365 -32.31 -0.49 -24.84
CA VAL A 365 -33.40 -1.30 -25.41
C VAL A 365 -33.31 -2.76 -24.95
N SER A 366 -32.11 -3.34 -24.91
CA SER A 366 -31.87 -4.71 -24.40
C SER A 366 -32.28 -4.86 -22.94
N TRP A 367 -32.04 -3.83 -22.13
CA TRP A 367 -32.45 -3.79 -20.73
C TRP A 367 -33.97 -3.66 -20.59
N ALA A 368 -34.58 -2.75 -21.34
CA ALA A 368 -36.03 -2.57 -21.34
C ALA A 368 -36.75 -3.87 -21.73
N LYS A 369 -36.23 -4.61 -22.71
CA LYS A 369 -36.77 -5.92 -23.10
C LYS A 369 -36.60 -6.97 -22.00
N ALA A 370 -35.47 -6.99 -21.31
CA ALA A 370 -35.17 -7.97 -20.27
C ALA A 370 -35.95 -7.74 -18.97
N LEU A 371 -36.20 -6.47 -18.61
CA LEU A 371 -36.89 -6.07 -17.38
C LEU A 371 -38.41 -5.95 -17.55
N GLY A 372 -38.87 -5.63 -18.76
CA GLY A 372 -40.28 -5.45 -19.09
C GLY A 372 -40.88 -6.60 -19.89
N THR A 373 -42.09 -6.36 -20.40
CA THR A 373 -42.74 -7.21 -21.41
C THR A 373 -42.82 -6.45 -22.72
N GLU A 374 -43.15 -7.09 -23.84
CA GLU A 374 -43.35 -6.39 -25.12
C GLU A 374 -44.39 -5.26 -25.04
N ALA A 375 -45.29 -5.28 -24.05
CA ALA A 375 -46.29 -4.24 -23.85
C ALA A 375 -45.70 -2.85 -23.55
N VAL A 376 -44.47 -2.75 -23.04
CA VAL A 376 -43.83 -1.44 -22.76
C VAL A 376 -43.67 -0.58 -24.00
N LEU A 377 -43.60 -1.19 -25.19
CA LEU A 377 -43.54 -0.48 -26.48
C LEU A 377 -44.81 0.33 -26.78
N ARG A 378 -45.92 0.07 -26.08
CA ARG A 378 -47.16 0.85 -26.24
C ARG A 378 -47.05 2.24 -25.64
N ASP A 379 -46.23 2.39 -24.61
CA ASP A 379 -46.06 3.63 -23.85
C ASP A 379 -44.95 4.54 -24.45
N VAL A 380 -44.23 4.02 -25.44
CA VAL A 380 -43.17 4.76 -26.15
C VAL A 380 -43.77 5.85 -27.03
N ARG A 381 -43.30 7.08 -26.81
CA ARG A 381 -43.63 8.28 -27.58
C ARG A 381 -42.86 8.29 -28.90
N PRO A 382 -43.50 8.10 -30.06
CA PRO A 382 -42.79 8.03 -31.33
C PRO A 382 -42.19 9.38 -31.78
N GLU A 383 -42.67 10.51 -31.24
CA GLU A 383 -42.30 11.85 -31.67
C GLU A 383 -40.84 12.19 -31.33
N VAL A 384 -40.31 11.58 -30.27
CA VAL A 384 -38.93 11.81 -29.79
C VAL A 384 -37.91 10.85 -30.41
N LEU A 385 -38.34 9.89 -31.23
CA LEU A 385 -37.47 8.85 -31.78
C LEU A 385 -37.01 9.16 -33.21
N SER A 386 -35.72 9.01 -33.46
CA SER A 386 -35.13 8.97 -34.80
C SER A 386 -35.39 7.64 -35.51
N GLU A 387 -35.13 7.57 -36.82
CA GLU A 387 -35.20 6.32 -37.58
C GLU A 387 -34.20 5.26 -37.08
N GLY A 388 -33.01 5.71 -36.66
CA GLY A 388 -32.01 4.85 -36.04
C GLY A 388 -32.53 4.22 -34.74
N ASP A 389 -33.18 5.01 -33.88
CA ASP A 389 -33.73 4.51 -32.60
C ASP A 389 -34.79 3.43 -32.85
N VAL A 390 -35.71 3.66 -33.80
CA VAL A 390 -36.74 2.67 -34.16
C VAL A 390 -36.11 1.40 -34.72
N THR A 391 -35.04 1.52 -35.51
CA THR A 391 -34.30 0.38 -36.06
C THR A 391 -33.64 -0.44 -34.95
N ILE A 392 -33.01 0.21 -33.96
CA ILE A 392 -32.42 -0.44 -32.79
C ILE A 392 -33.50 -1.18 -31.99
N ILE A 393 -34.64 -0.55 -31.73
CA ILE A 393 -35.78 -1.19 -31.05
C ILE A 393 -36.24 -2.42 -31.83
N ASN A 394 -36.43 -2.29 -33.15
CA ASN A 394 -36.88 -3.38 -34.02
C ASN A 394 -35.94 -4.58 -33.98
N ASN A 395 -34.63 -4.33 -34.06
CA ASN A 395 -33.62 -5.38 -34.07
C ASN A 395 -33.62 -6.21 -32.77
N ILE A 396 -33.93 -5.57 -31.64
CA ILE A 396 -33.92 -6.24 -30.33
C ILE A 396 -35.27 -6.85 -29.98
N PHE A 397 -36.39 -6.14 -30.19
CA PHE A 397 -37.74 -6.64 -29.88
C PHE A 397 -38.30 -7.58 -30.96
N GLY A 398 -37.76 -7.54 -32.17
CA GLY A 398 -38.22 -8.37 -33.29
C GLY A 398 -39.64 -8.03 -33.77
N ASN A 399 -40.20 -8.95 -34.56
CA ASN A 399 -41.48 -8.77 -35.25
C ASN A 399 -42.72 -8.99 -34.35
N SER A 400 -42.74 -8.37 -33.17
CA SER A 400 -43.89 -8.46 -32.27
C SER A 400 -45.06 -7.58 -32.71
N ARG A 401 -46.26 -7.90 -32.24
CA ARG A 401 -47.45 -7.06 -32.45
C ARG A 401 -47.27 -5.67 -31.85
N ALA A 402 -46.58 -5.58 -30.72
CA ALA A 402 -46.29 -4.30 -30.07
C ALA A 402 -45.31 -3.46 -30.91
N MET A 403 -44.29 -4.08 -31.50
CA MET A 403 -43.35 -3.42 -32.41
C MET A 403 -44.02 -2.94 -33.70
N THR A 404 -44.88 -3.76 -34.30
CA THR A 404 -45.67 -3.37 -35.48
C THR A 404 -46.54 -2.14 -35.17
N GLY A 405 -47.12 -2.10 -33.96
CA GLY A 405 -47.87 -0.96 -33.46
C GLY A 405 -47.01 0.30 -33.36
N LEU A 406 -45.82 0.20 -32.76
CA LEU A 406 -44.87 1.31 -32.65
C LEU A 406 -44.46 1.85 -34.02
N TRP A 407 -44.13 0.97 -34.98
CA TRP A 407 -43.83 1.36 -36.36
C TRP A 407 -44.93 2.18 -37.02
N LYS A 408 -46.18 1.76 -36.84
CA LYS A 408 -47.33 2.48 -37.40
C LYS A 408 -47.50 3.85 -36.74
N ARG A 409 -47.37 3.94 -35.41
CA ARG A 409 -47.43 5.23 -34.70
C ARG A 409 -46.30 6.16 -35.12
N TRP A 410 -45.09 5.63 -35.29
CA TRP A 410 -43.93 6.40 -35.75
C TRP A 410 -44.06 6.90 -37.18
N LYS A 411 -44.54 6.09 -38.13
CA LYS A 411 -44.81 6.57 -39.50
C LYS A 411 -45.87 7.66 -39.56
N ASN A 412 -46.80 7.67 -38.62
CA ASN A 412 -47.92 8.62 -38.54
C ASN A 412 -47.66 9.81 -37.61
N ARG A 413 -46.41 10.03 -37.16
CA ARG A 413 -46.06 11.05 -36.15
C ARG A 413 -46.09 12.51 -36.65
N GLN A 414 -46.67 12.75 -37.83
CA GLN A 414 -46.80 14.10 -38.40
C GLN A 414 -47.72 14.97 -37.56
#